data_AF-A0A1W7M8V9-F1
#
_entry.id   AF-A0A1W7M8V9-F1
#
_cell.length_a   1.000
_cell.length_b   1.000
_cell.length_c   1.000
_cell.angle_alpha   90.00
_cell.angle_beta   90.00
_cell.angle_gamma   90.00
#
_symmetry.space_group_name_H-M   'P 1'
#
loop_
_entity.id
_entity.type
_entity.pdbx_description
1 polymer ?
#
loop_
_entity_poly.entity_id
_entity_poly.type
_entity_poly.pdbx_seq_one_letter_code
_entity_poly.pdbx_strand_id
1 'polypeptide(L)'
;MGDVMLHIVNISSNGFMAQGVTDLGRGERVTVRLPQIGRIEAFIVWIKDDRTGFQFERIIRPEDFLKMIKSLQPNPRLRGKG
;
A
#
# COMPACT_ATOMS: atom_id res chain seq x y z
N MET A 1 -19.95 7.09 0.09
CA MET A 1 -19.14 5.99 0.67
C MET A 1 -17.74 6.56 0.87
N GLY A 2 -17.31 6.67 2.13
CA GLY A 2 -16.17 7.49 2.55
C GLY A 2 -14.82 6.80 2.36
N ASP A 3 -13.75 7.59 2.37
CA ASP A 3 -12.38 7.08 2.44
C ASP A 3 -12.17 6.35 3.79
N VAL A 4 -11.60 5.13 3.74
CA VAL A 4 -11.18 4.37 4.92
C VAL A 4 -9.66 4.47 5.06
N MET A 5 -9.17 4.72 6.28
CA MET A 5 -7.75 4.67 6.56
C MET A 5 -7.27 3.22 6.64
N LEU A 6 -6.35 2.85 5.75
CA LEU A 6 -5.69 1.54 5.76
C LEU A 6 -4.37 1.61 6.51
N HIS A 7 -4.12 0.65 7.40
CA HIS A 7 -2.82 0.50 8.06
C HIS A 7 -1.86 -0.30 7.17
N ILE A 8 -1.04 0.40 6.39
CA ILE A 8 -0.01 -0.20 5.53
C ILE A 8 1.19 -0.61 6.39
N VAL A 9 1.52 -1.90 6.38
CA VAL A 9 2.63 -2.50 7.13
C VAL A 9 3.94 -2.43 6.34
N ASN A 10 3.87 -2.64 5.03
CA ASN A 10 5.00 -2.45 4.12
C ASN A 10 4.49 -2.06 2.72
N ILE A 11 5.39 -1.47 1.93
CA ILE A 11 5.10 -1.04 0.56
C ILE A 11 6.34 -1.21 -0.33
N SER A 12 6.11 -1.58 -1.58
CA SER A 12 7.10 -1.75 -2.65
C SER A 12 6.60 -1.06 -3.92
N SER A 13 7.37 -1.14 -5.01
CA SER A 13 6.94 -0.67 -6.33
C SER A 13 5.75 -1.46 -6.91
N ASN A 14 5.58 -2.71 -6.48
CA ASN A 14 4.62 -3.64 -7.08
C ASN A 14 3.34 -3.78 -6.24
N GLY A 15 3.42 -3.50 -4.95
CA GLY A 15 2.29 -3.72 -4.06
C GLY A 15 2.61 -3.35 -2.63
N PHE A 16 1.66 -3.65 -1.76
CA PHE A 16 1.75 -3.36 -0.33
C PHE A 16 1.01 -4.42 0.48
N MET A 17 1.36 -4.48 1.76
CA MET A 17 0.63 -5.28 2.74
C MET A 17 -0.09 -4.34 3.70
N ALA A 18 -1.36 -4.62 3.99
CA ALA A 18 -2.12 -3.90 5.00
C ALA A 18 -2.68 -4.86 6.06
N GLN A 19 -3.01 -4.29 7.22
CA GLN A 19 -3.62 -4.98 8.34
C GLN A 19 -5.02 -4.42 8.61
N GLY A 20 -5.94 -5.26 9.08
CA GLY A 20 -7.29 -4.84 9.50
C GLY A 20 -8.25 -4.55 8.35
N VAL A 21 -7.98 -5.14 7.18
CA VAL A 21 -8.91 -5.11 6.04
C VAL A 21 -10.04 -6.08 6.34
N THR A 22 -11.25 -5.57 6.54
CA THR A 22 -12.47 -6.38 6.72
C THR A 22 -13.32 -6.31 5.46
N ASP A 23 -14.18 -7.31 5.27
CA ASP A 23 -15.24 -7.30 4.25
C ASP A 23 -14.78 -7.28 2.78
N LEU A 24 -13.50 -7.60 2.50
CA LEU A 24 -12.96 -7.75 1.15
C LEU A 24 -12.38 -9.14 0.93
N GLY A 25 -12.70 -9.76 -0.21
CA GLY A 25 -12.19 -11.07 -0.62
C GLY A 25 -11.02 -11.04 -1.61
N ARG A 26 -10.38 -12.19 -1.84
CA ARG A 26 -9.34 -12.34 -2.86
C ARG A 26 -9.88 -11.96 -4.25
N GLY A 27 -9.11 -11.19 -5.01
CA GLY A 27 -9.49 -10.72 -6.34
C GLY A 27 -10.26 -9.39 -6.34
N GLU A 28 -10.73 -8.92 -5.18
CA GLU A 28 -11.36 -7.60 -5.09
C GLU A 28 -10.35 -6.48 -5.30
N ARG A 29 -10.83 -5.38 -5.89
CA ARG A 29 -10.05 -4.18 -6.20
C ARG A 29 -10.36 -3.08 -5.19
N VAL A 30 -9.32 -2.37 -4.81
CA VAL A 30 -9.39 -1.14 -4.01
C VAL A 30 -8.66 -0.01 -4.73
N THR A 31 -9.13 1.22 -4.53
CA THR A 31 -8.36 2.42 -4.91
C THR A 31 -7.67 2.96 -3.67
N VAL A 32 -6.34 2.98 -3.67
CA VAL A 32 -5.54 3.56 -2.58
C VAL A 32 -4.96 4.91 -3.01
N ARG A 33 -4.89 5.85 -2.07
CA ARG A 33 -4.28 7.16 -2.27
C ARG A 33 -2.91 7.18 -1.61
N LEU A 34 -1.87 7.27 -2.43
CA LEU A 34 -0.49 7.32 -1.97
C LEU A 34 0.09 8.72 -2.18
N PRO A 35 0.91 9.25 -1.25
CA PRO A 35 1.63 10.50 -1.47
C PRO A 35 2.48 10.43 -2.74
N GLN A 36 2.57 11.53 -3.49
CA GLN A 36 3.32 11.65 -4.76
C GLN A 36 2.79 10.79 -5.93
N ILE A 37 2.17 9.64 -5.68
CA ILE A 37 1.63 8.74 -6.72
C ILE A 37 0.18 9.09 -7.07
N GLY A 38 -0.60 9.54 -6.08
CA GLY A 38 -2.04 9.79 -6.25
C GLY A 38 -2.87 8.52 -6.04
N ARG A 39 -3.99 8.42 -6.78
CA ARG A 39 -4.88 7.24 -6.74
C ARG A 39 -4.31 6.14 -7.63
N ILE A 40 -4.17 4.94 -7.07
CA ILE A 40 -3.77 3.74 -7.81
C ILE A 40 -4.68 2.59 -7.41
N GLU A 41 -5.09 1.79 -8.39
CA GLU A 41 -5.84 0.57 -8.13
C GLU A 41 -4.91 -0.56 -7.70
N ALA A 42 -5.37 -1.36 -6.75
CA ALA A 42 -4.71 -2.55 -6.29
C ALA A 42 -5.72 -3.67 -6.07
N PHE A 43 -5.31 -4.91 -6.31
CA PHE A 43 -6.15 -6.08 -6.10
C PHE A 43 -5.58 -6.99 -5.02
N ILE A 44 -6.48 -7.64 -4.28
CA ILE A 44 -6.10 -8.59 -3.24
C ILE A 44 -5.53 -9.86 -3.87
N VAL A 45 -4.25 -10.14 -3.62
CA VAL A 45 -3.56 -11.35 -4.09
C VAL A 45 -3.68 -12.48 -3.08
N TRP A 46 -3.62 -12.16 -1.80
CA TRP A 46 -3.76 -13.15 -0.73
C TRP A 46 -4.29 -12.49 0.54
N ILE A 47 -4.96 -13.30 1.36
CA ILE A 47 -5.42 -12.95 2.70
C ILE A 47 -4.90 -14.04 3.62
N LYS A 48 -4.26 -13.64 4.72
CA LYS A 48 -3.79 -14.55 5.76
C LYS A 48 -3.92 -13.87 7.11
N ASP A 49 -4.74 -14.47 7.97
CA ASP A 49 -5.08 -13.93 9.28
C ASP A 49 -5.60 -12.48 9.17
N ASP A 50 -4.97 -11.53 9.86
CA ASP A 50 -5.31 -10.11 9.82
C ASP A 50 -4.58 -9.32 8.72
N ARG A 51 -3.79 -10.01 7.87
CA ARG A 51 -2.97 -9.42 6.82
C ARG A 51 -3.54 -9.68 5.44
N THR A 52 -3.50 -8.64 4.62
CA THR A 52 -3.92 -8.70 3.23
C THR A 52 -2.82 -8.16 2.34
N GLY A 53 -2.44 -8.95 1.33
CA GLY A 53 -1.47 -8.57 0.32
C GLY A 53 -2.15 -8.01 -0.92
N PHE A 54 -1.75 -6.81 -1.32
CA PHE A 54 -2.26 -6.11 -2.49
C PHE A 54 -1.18 -6.00 -3.56
N GLN A 55 -1.57 -6.24 -4.81
CA GLN A 55 -0.75 -5.97 -5.98
C GLN A 55 -1.34 -4.77 -6.71
N PHE A 56 -0.51 -3.79 -7.04
CA PHE A 56 -0.94 -2.67 -7.86
C PHE A 56 -1.27 -3.13 -9.28
N GLU A 57 -2.26 -2.49 -9.89
CA GLU A 57 -2.61 -2.68 -11.30
C GLU A 57 -1.40 -2.40 -12.22
N ARG A 58 -0.53 -1.49 -11.81
CA ARG A 58 0.71 -1.12 -12.53
C ARG A 58 1.88 -0.97 -11.57
N ILE A 59 3.08 -1.24 -12.06
CA ILE A 59 4.32 -1.00 -11.30
C ILE A 59 4.51 0.51 -11.13
N ILE A 60 4.77 0.94 -9.89
CA ILE A 60 5.14 2.32 -9.59
C ILE A 60 6.56 2.57 -10.10
N ARG A 61 6.74 3.67 -10.84
CA ARG A 61 8.07 4.05 -11.34
C ARG A 61 9.04 4.27 -10.19
N PRO A 62 10.31 3.81 -10.29
CA PRO A 62 11.29 3.95 -9.22
C PRO A 62 11.46 5.39 -8.73
N GLU A 63 11.44 6.36 -9.64
CA GLU A 63 11.55 7.79 -9.32
C GLU A 63 10.43 8.29 -8.41
N ASP A 64 9.18 7.90 -8.68
CA ASP A 64 8.02 8.33 -7.91
C ASP A 64 7.90 7.56 -6.60
N PHE A 65 8.28 6.27 -6.60
CA PHE A 65 8.40 5.49 -5.37
C PHE A 65 9.41 6.15 -4.41
N LEU A 66 10.58 6.56 -4.90
CA LEU A 66 11.58 7.25 -4.09
C LEU A 66 11.08 8.61 -3.57
N LYS A 67 10.36 9.39 -4.38
CA LYS A 67 9.72 10.64 -3.92
C LYS A 67 8.69 10.38 -2.83
N MET A 68 7.87 9.35 -2.97
CA MET A 68 6.88 8.95 -1.97
C MET A 68 7.56 8.60 -0.64
N ILE A 69 8.58 7.72 -0.67
CA ILE A 69 9.31 7.33 0.55
C ILE A 69 9.95 8.54 1.24
N LYS A 70 10.55 9.46 0.46
CA LYS A 70 11.11 10.71 1.00
C LYS A 70 10.04 11.59 1.66
N SER A 71 8.84 11.69 1.07
CA SER A 71 7.75 12.48 1.64
C SER A 71 7.17 11.91 2.94
N LEU A 72 7.41 10.62 3.20
CA LEU A 72 7.04 9.95 4.45
C LEU A 72 8.12 10.09 5.53
N GLN A 73 9.30 10.66 5.24
CA GLN A 73 10.34 10.94 6.24
C GLN A 73 10.11 12.34 6.86
N PRO A 74 10.28 12.51 8.18
CA PRO A 74 11.04 11.67 9.09
C PRO A 74 10.13 10.75 9.90
N ASN A 75 9.40 9.82 9.28
CA ASN A 75 8.70 8.77 10.03
C ASN A 75 9.74 7.83 10.68
N PRO A 76 9.90 7.86 12.02
CA PRO A 76 10.92 7.07 12.71
C PRO A 76 10.75 5.57 12.49
N ARG A 77 9.54 5.12 12.15
CA ARG A 77 9.19 3.71 11.89
C ARG A 77 9.72 3.19 10.56
N LEU A 78 10.10 4.08 9.63
CA LEU A 78 10.66 3.73 8.32
C LEU A 78 12.20 3.69 8.31
N ARG A 79 12.88 3.92 9.44
CA ARG A 79 14.32 3.67 9.55
C ARG A 79 14.56 2.16 9.48
N GLY A 80 15.08 1.68 8.35
CA GLY A 80 15.70 0.37 8.30
C GLY A 80 16.78 0.30 9.38
N LYS A 81 16.77 -0.74 10.21
CA LYS A 81 17.95 -1.10 10.99
C LYS A 81 19.00 -1.51 9.97
N GLY A 82 19.94 -0.62 9.70
CA GLY A 82 21.23 -0.98 9.10
C GLY A 82 22.02 -1.90 10.03
#